data_AF-A0A9E3BSV4-F1
#
_entry.id   AF-A0A9E3BSV4-F1
#
_cell.length_a   1.000
_cell.length_b   1.000
_cell.length_c   1.000
_cell.angle_alpha   90.00
_cell.angle_beta   90.00
_cell.angle_gamma   90.00
#
_symmetry.space_group_name_H-M   'P 1'
#
loop_
_entity.id
_entity.type
_entity.pdbx_description
1 polymer ?
#
loop_
_entity_poly.entity_id
_entity_poly.type
_entity_poly.pdbx_seq_one_letter_code
_entity_poly.pdbx_strand_id
1 'polypeptide(L)'
;MSSSTDTRHEYAAHITWQGDLGEGTATYAGYGREYLVTVGGKPDLAGSADPAFRGDAGRHNPEDLFLAALSACHMLSYLALCARGGVRVTAYEDEARGSLELHPGGGGRFEEVVLRPSVAVAREETMETARRLHETAHERCFIASSCSVPVRVHPTIRLGRPAPAVPALAEGGEATP
;
A
#
# COMPACT_ATOMS: atom_id res chain seq x y z
N MET A 1 -12.39 6.66 35.67
CA MET A 1 -11.77 7.47 34.59
C MET A 1 -10.63 6.66 34.02
N SER A 2 -10.87 5.89 32.95
CA SER A 2 -9.82 5.11 32.29
C SER A 2 -9.05 6.07 31.38
N SER A 3 -7.82 6.40 31.77
CA SER A 3 -6.87 7.12 30.93
C SER A 3 -6.36 6.14 29.89
N SER A 4 -6.90 6.21 28.67
CA SER A 4 -6.28 5.61 27.49
C SER A 4 -4.96 6.35 27.25
N THR A 5 -3.84 5.67 27.48
CA THR A 5 -2.51 6.20 27.15
C THR A 5 -2.30 6.00 25.65
N ASP A 6 -2.06 7.08 24.92
CA ASP A 6 -1.67 6.98 23.51
C ASP A 6 -0.39 6.14 23.41
N THR A 7 -0.47 5.05 22.66
CA THR A 7 0.70 4.21 22.38
C THR A 7 1.40 4.78 21.15
N ARG A 8 2.65 5.20 21.31
CA ARG A 8 3.46 5.76 20.23
C ARG A 8 4.33 4.68 19.60
N HIS A 9 4.30 4.59 18.28
CA HIS A 9 5.16 3.72 17.48
C HIS A 9 6.07 4.59 16.61
N GLU A 10 7.35 4.21 16.49
CA GLU A 10 8.35 4.94 15.69
C GLU A 10 8.82 4.09 14.51
N TYR A 11 9.05 4.76 13.38
CA TYR A 11 9.48 4.14 12.13
C TYR A 11 10.66 4.94 11.57
N ALA A 12 11.68 4.25 11.05
CA ALA A 12 12.87 4.86 10.47
C ALA A 12 13.24 4.18 9.14
N ALA A 13 13.71 4.98 8.20
CA ALA A 13 14.33 4.55 6.95
C ALA A 13 15.59 5.37 6.70
N HIS A 14 16.63 4.72 6.17
CA HIS A 14 17.85 5.38 5.74
C HIS A 14 17.90 5.35 4.21
N ILE A 15 18.32 6.46 3.61
CA ILE A 15 18.42 6.60 2.16
C ILE A 15 19.84 7.04 1.79
N THR A 16 20.43 6.39 0.80
CA THR A 16 21.75 6.74 0.28
C THR A 16 21.62 7.01 -1.21
N TRP A 17 21.99 8.21 -1.63
CA TRP A 17 22.11 8.53 -3.05
C TRP A 17 23.34 7.84 -3.65
N GLN A 18 23.17 7.23 -4.82
CA GLN A 18 24.20 6.45 -5.52
C GLN A 18 24.52 6.99 -6.90
N GLY A 19 23.97 8.15 -7.25
CA GLY A 19 24.11 8.75 -8.58
C GLY A 19 25.32 9.66 -8.75
N ASP A 20 26.28 9.68 -7.82
CA ASP A 20 27.51 10.44 -8.04
C ASP A 20 28.37 9.73 -9.09
N LEU A 21 28.60 10.40 -10.21
CA LEU A 21 29.41 9.91 -11.32
C LEU A 21 30.84 10.49 -11.31
N GLY A 22 31.23 11.17 -10.23
CA GLY A 22 32.58 11.70 -9.99
C GLY A 22 32.65 13.22 -9.88
N GLU A 23 31.61 13.93 -10.32
CA GLU A 23 31.51 15.40 -10.23
C GLU A 23 30.34 15.87 -9.36
N GLY A 24 29.68 14.95 -8.65
CA GLY A 24 28.47 15.24 -7.89
C GLY A 24 27.40 15.88 -8.77
N THR A 25 26.79 16.95 -8.28
CA THR A 25 25.72 17.69 -8.98
C THR A 25 26.25 18.92 -9.74
N ALA A 26 27.49 18.88 -10.26
CA ALA A 26 28.11 20.01 -10.97
C ALA A 26 27.25 20.55 -12.14
N THR A 27 26.49 19.68 -12.80
CA THR A 27 25.44 20.08 -13.75
C THR A 27 24.17 19.28 -13.48
N TYR A 28 23.02 19.85 -13.87
CA TYR A 28 21.73 19.16 -13.72
C TYR A 28 21.69 17.81 -14.46
N ALA A 29 22.43 17.70 -15.57
CA ALA A 29 22.50 16.51 -16.40
C ALA A 29 23.53 15.48 -15.96
N GLY A 30 24.53 15.89 -15.17
CA GLY A 30 25.75 15.11 -14.96
C GLY A 30 25.70 14.05 -13.88
N TYR A 31 24.54 13.82 -13.26
CA TYR A 31 24.41 12.94 -12.10
C TYR A 31 23.28 11.92 -12.25
N GLY A 32 23.43 10.74 -11.66
CA GLY A 32 22.39 9.71 -11.60
C GLY A 32 21.29 10.04 -10.59
N ARG A 33 20.08 9.51 -10.80
CA ARG A 33 18.96 9.69 -9.86
C ARG A 33 18.78 8.50 -8.91
N GLU A 34 19.65 7.51 -9.03
CA GLU A 34 19.60 6.25 -8.31
C GLU A 34 19.88 6.46 -6.83
N TYR A 35 19.12 5.76 -6.00
CA TYR A 35 19.30 5.70 -4.57
C TYR A 35 18.95 4.32 -4.02
N LEU A 36 19.38 4.06 -2.79
CA LEU A 36 19.03 2.87 -2.03
C LEU A 36 18.30 3.26 -0.76
N VAL A 37 17.16 2.63 -0.50
CA VAL A 37 16.45 2.73 0.78
C VAL A 37 16.74 1.47 1.59
N THR A 38 17.21 1.67 2.82
CA THR A 38 17.50 0.60 3.78
C THR A 38 16.61 0.78 5.01
N VAL A 39 15.98 -0.30 5.46
CA VAL A 39 15.17 -0.34 6.69
C VAL A 39 15.63 -1.55 7.50
N GLY A 40 15.93 -1.34 8.78
CA GLY A 40 16.50 -2.39 9.64
C GLY A 40 15.73 -3.72 9.56
N GLY A 41 16.44 -4.80 9.22
CA GLY A 41 15.89 -6.15 9.11
C GLY A 41 15.04 -6.43 7.87
N LYS A 42 14.98 -5.53 6.89
CA LYS A 42 14.24 -5.70 5.62
C LYS A 42 15.21 -5.70 4.44
N PRO A 43 14.83 -6.31 3.30
CA PRO A 43 15.58 -6.17 2.06
C PRO A 43 15.69 -4.71 1.63
N ASP A 44 16.80 -4.37 0.99
CA ASP A 44 17.01 -3.04 0.42
C ASP A 44 16.06 -2.79 -0.75
N LEU A 45 15.63 -1.54 -0.90
CA LEU A 45 14.80 -1.10 -2.01
C LEU A 45 15.61 -0.14 -2.88
N ALA A 46 15.94 -0.59 -4.10
CA ALA A 46 16.55 0.25 -5.12
C ALA A 46 15.50 1.19 -5.70
N GLY A 47 15.81 2.48 -5.73
CA GLY A 47 14.95 3.49 -6.32
C GLY A 47 15.69 4.41 -7.29
N SER A 48 14.91 5.19 -8.03
CA SER A 48 15.37 6.29 -8.86
C SER A 48 14.28 7.38 -8.91
N ALA A 49 14.50 8.46 -9.66
CA ALA A 49 13.42 9.39 -9.97
C ALA A 49 12.48 8.80 -11.03
N ASP A 50 11.34 9.44 -11.27
CA ASP A 50 10.52 9.16 -12.46
C ASP A 50 11.32 9.44 -13.75
N PRO A 51 11.09 8.70 -14.85
CA PRO A 51 11.70 8.98 -16.15
C PRO A 51 11.49 10.42 -16.65
N ALA A 52 10.36 11.05 -16.36
CA ALA A 52 10.10 12.46 -16.66
C ALA A 52 11.10 13.41 -15.96
N PHE A 53 11.71 12.95 -14.87
CA PHE A 53 12.75 13.65 -14.10
C PHE A 53 14.13 12.99 -14.25
N ARG A 54 14.35 12.29 -15.37
CA ARG A 54 15.61 11.66 -15.78
C ARG A 54 16.05 10.48 -14.91
N GLY A 55 15.10 9.80 -14.28
CA GLY A 55 15.39 8.57 -13.56
C GLY A 55 15.28 7.31 -14.41
N ASP A 56 15.44 6.18 -13.74
CA ASP A 56 15.48 4.84 -14.31
C ASP A 56 14.09 4.19 -14.21
N ALA A 57 13.46 3.94 -15.36
CA ALA A 57 12.13 3.31 -15.45
C ALA A 57 12.08 1.88 -14.89
N GLY A 58 13.24 1.22 -14.71
CA GLY A 58 13.35 -0.11 -14.11
C GLY A 58 13.35 -0.12 -12.59
N ARG A 59 13.32 1.06 -11.94
CA ARG A 59 13.36 1.20 -10.47
C ARG A 59 12.12 1.93 -9.98
N HIS A 60 11.73 1.63 -8.75
CA HIS A 60 10.65 2.37 -8.10
C HIS A 60 11.02 3.83 -7.91
N ASN A 61 10.10 4.73 -8.23
CA ASN A 61 10.21 6.14 -7.89
C ASN A 61 9.42 6.46 -6.60
N PRO A 62 9.61 7.64 -5.99
CA PRO A 62 8.85 8.05 -4.81
C PRO A 62 7.32 8.04 -5.02
N GLU A 63 6.86 8.38 -6.23
CA GLU A 63 5.45 8.42 -6.61
C GLU A 63 4.79 7.03 -6.56
N ASP A 64 5.45 6.00 -7.10
CA ASP A 64 5.05 4.60 -7.04
C ASP A 64 4.94 4.13 -5.60
N LEU A 65 5.97 4.42 -4.80
CA LEU A 65 6.05 4.02 -3.40
C LEU A 65 4.96 4.70 -2.56
N PHE A 66 4.62 5.95 -2.90
CA PHE A 66 3.53 6.68 -2.26
C PHE A 66 2.17 6.01 -2.54
N LEU A 67 1.88 5.70 -3.81
CA LEU A 67 0.65 4.99 -4.17
C LEU A 67 0.57 3.60 -3.53
N ALA A 68 1.70 2.87 -3.52
CA ALA A 68 1.79 1.55 -2.90
C ALA A 68 1.52 1.61 -1.39
N ALA A 69 2.08 2.59 -0.68
CA ALA A 69 1.89 2.77 0.75
C ALA A 69 0.41 3.08 1.10
N LEU A 70 -0.24 3.96 0.33
CA LEU A 70 -1.65 4.29 0.51
C LEU A 70 -2.55 3.08 0.28
N SER A 71 -2.35 2.39 -0.85
CA SER A 71 -3.10 1.19 -1.22
C SER A 71 -2.95 0.08 -0.16
N ALA A 72 -1.72 -0.24 0.23
CA ALA A 72 -1.43 -1.29 1.19
C ALA A 72 -2.00 -0.97 2.58
N CYS A 73 -1.90 0.28 3.05
CA CYS A 73 -2.45 0.67 4.35
C CYS A 73 -3.98 0.53 4.37
N HIS A 74 -4.65 1.01 3.31
CA HIS A 74 -6.10 0.85 3.18
C HIS A 74 -6.52 -0.62 3.11
N MET A 75 -5.82 -1.43 2.31
CA MET A 75 -6.04 -2.87 2.22
C MET A 75 -5.96 -3.55 3.60
N LEU A 76 -4.90 -3.30 4.37
CA LEU A 76 -4.70 -3.93 5.68
C LEU A 76 -5.78 -3.51 6.69
N SER A 77 -6.15 -2.23 6.72
CA SER A 77 -7.27 -1.74 7.53
C SER A 77 -8.58 -2.40 7.14
N TYR A 78 -8.86 -2.50 5.84
CA TYR A 78 -10.06 -3.13 5.30
C TYR A 78 -10.15 -4.62 5.65
N LEU A 79 -9.08 -5.39 5.41
CA LEU A 79 -9.05 -6.83 5.69
C LEU A 79 -9.24 -7.11 7.19
N ALA A 80 -8.63 -6.29 8.06
CA ALA A 80 -8.84 -6.40 9.50
C ALA A 80 -10.30 -6.15 9.92
N LEU A 81 -10.95 -5.16 9.31
CA LEU A 81 -12.38 -4.88 9.54
C LEU A 81 -13.27 -6.02 9.04
N CYS A 82 -13.01 -6.55 7.84
CA CYS A 82 -13.75 -7.69 7.29
C CYS A 82 -13.66 -8.92 8.19
N ALA A 83 -12.45 -9.27 8.64
CA ALA A 83 -12.24 -10.40 9.55
C ALA A 83 -13.02 -10.25 10.86
N ARG A 84 -13.00 -9.06 11.47
CA ARG A 84 -13.76 -8.76 12.70
C ARG A 84 -15.27 -8.71 12.47
N GLY A 85 -15.71 -8.34 11.27
CA GLY A 85 -17.11 -8.23 10.87
C GLY A 85 -17.72 -9.51 10.27
N GLY A 86 -17.00 -10.63 10.28
CA GLY A 86 -17.49 -11.90 9.73
C GLY A 86 -17.59 -11.95 8.19
N VAL A 87 -16.97 -11.00 7.50
CA VAL A 87 -16.85 -10.96 6.04
C VAL A 87 -15.59 -11.73 5.62
N ARG A 88 -15.77 -12.88 4.97
CA ARG A 88 -14.65 -13.68 4.48
C ARG A 88 -14.20 -13.20 3.09
N VAL A 89 -13.17 -12.36 3.07
CA VAL A 89 -12.47 -11.98 1.83
C VAL A 89 -11.56 -13.13 1.40
N THR A 90 -11.52 -13.40 0.10
CA THR A 90 -10.77 -14.51 -0.54
C THR A 90 -9.76 -14.03 -1.58
N ALA A 91 -9.94 -12.82 -2.12
CA ALA A 91 -8.96 -12.14 -2.94
C ALA A 91 -9.14 -10.61 -2.80
N TYR A 92 -8.03 -9.90 -2.93
CA TYR A 92 -7.97 -8.44 -2.95
C TYR A 92 -6.90 -8.03 -3.94
N GLU A 93 -7.26 -7.15 -4.86
CA GLU A 93 -6.35 -6.48 -5.78
C GLU A 93 -6.71 -5.00 -5.79
N ASP A 94 -5.75 -4.12 -6.05
CA ASP A 94 -6.01 -2.68 -6.15
C ASP A 94 -5.20 -2.07 -7.30
N GLU A 95 -5.89 -1.33 -8.15
CA GLU A 95 -5.29 -0.52 -9.21
C GLU A 95 -5.28 0.95 -8.79
N ALA A 96 -4.41 1.27 -7.83
CA ALA A 96 -4.23 2.63 -7.34
C ALA A 96 -3.65 3.55 -8.45
N ARG A 97 -4.17 4.77 -8.54
CA ARG A 97 -3.69 5.81 -9.47
C ARG A 97 -3.57 7.15 -8.77
N GLY A 98 -2.55 7.92 -9.10
CA GLY A 98 -2.40 9.30 -8.66
C GLY A 98 -2.14 10.24 -9.83
N SER A 99 -2.61 11.48 -9.69
CA SER A 99 -2.34 12.55 -10.65
C SER A 99 -1.43 13.58 -10.00
N LEU A 100 -0.20 13.72 -10.52
CA LEU A 100 0.77 14.73 -10.08
C LEU A 100 0.69 15.95 -10.99
N GLU A 101 0.31 17.10 -10.43
CA GLU A 101 0.33 18.38 -11.14
C GLU A 101 1.69 19.07 -10.91
N LEU A 102 2.30 19.53 -12.00
CA LEU A 102 3.54 20.31 -11.97
C LEU A 102 3.25 21.78 -12.24
N HIS A 103 3.87 22.65 -11.46
CA HIS A 103 3.78 24.09 -11.62
C HIS A 103 4.98 24.64 -12.41
N PRO A 104 4.80 25.77 -13.13
CA PRO A 104 5.92 26.50 -13.70
C PRO A 104 6.97 26.81 -12.63
N GLY A 105 8.23 26.42 -12.86
CA GLY A 105 9.32 26.57 -11.90
C GLY A 105 9.77 25.29 -11.18
N GLY A 106 9.15 24.13 -11.47
CA GLY A 106 9.69 22.81 -11.09
C GLY A 106 9.19 22.24 -9.77
N GLY A 107 8.19 22.85 -9.15
CA GLY A 107 7.44 22.27 -8.02
C GLY A 107 6.15 21.58 -8.48
N GLY A 108 5.46 20.92 -7.56
CA GLY A 108 4.19 20.24 -7.85
C GLY A 108 3.60 19.56 -6.63
N ARG A 109 2.43 18.96 -6.80
CA ARG A 109 1.80 18.09 -5.79
C ARG A 109 0.86 17.09 -6.45
N PHE A 110 0.56 16.00 -5.76
CA PHE A 110 -0.58 15.18 -6.15
C PHE A 110 -1.88 15.97 -5.97
N GLU A 111 -2.71 16.02 -7.01
CA GLU A 111 -4.05 16.61 -6.94
C GLU A 111 -5.05 15.62 -6.33
N GLU A 112 -4.87 14.34 -6.64
CA GLU A 112 -5.75 13.26 -6.20
C GLU A 112 -5.02 11.92 -6.26
N VAL A 113 -5.42 11.01 -5.35
CA VAL A 113 -5.16 9.58 -5.45
C VAL A 113 -6.50 8.83 -5.44
N VAL A 114 -6.66 7.87 -6.35
CA VAL A 114 -7.83 7.00 -6.44
C VAL A 114 -7.39 5.55 -6.25
N LEU A 115 -7.90 4.92 -5.18
CA LEU A 115 -7.81 3.48 -4.95
C LEU A 115 -9.00 2.80 -5.61
N ARG A 116 -8.78 1.67 -6.29
CA ARG A 116 -9.80 0.85 -6.95
C ARG A 116 -9.74 -0.60 -6.49
N PRO A 117 -10.06 -0.89 -5.21
CA PRO A 117 -10.04 -2.25 -4.71
C PRO A 117 -11.03 -3.15 -5.46
N SER A 118 -10.55 -4.30 -5.94
CA SER A 118 -11.35 -5.37 -6.50
C SER A 118 -11.34 -6.54 -5.51
N VAL A 119 -12.42 -6.71 -4.75
CA VAL A 119 -12.49 -7.64 -3.62
C VAL A 119 -13.40 -8.82 -3.92
N ALA A 120 -12.91 -10.04 -3.70
CA ALA A 120 -13.70 -11.26 -3.79
C ALA A 120 -14.12 -11.75 -2.40
N VAL A 121 -15.42 -11.90 -2.14
CA VAL A 121 -15.95 -12.43 -0.87
C VAL A 121 -16.52 -13.84 -1.02
N ALA A 122 -16.45 -14.66 0.02
CA ALA A 122 -16.88 -16.06 -0.06
C ALA A 122 -18.40 -16.27 -0.09
N ARG A 123 -19.19 -15.28 0.35
CA ARG A 123 -20.64 -15.39 0.50
C ARG A 123 -21.34 -14.14 0.00
N GLU A 124 -22.40 -14.33 -0.79
CA GLU A 124 -23.18 -13.26 -1.40
C GLU A 124 -23.84 -12.38 -0.33
N GLU A 125 -24.36 -13.00 0.74
CA GLU A 125 -25.01 -12.27 1.84
C GLU A 125 -24.10 -11.23 2.52
N THR A 126 -22.78 -11.36 2.39
CA THR A 126 -21.80 -10.44 3.00
C THR A 126 -21.35 -9.32 2.08
N MET A 127 -21.77 -9.29 0.82
CA MET A 127 -21.27 -8.34 -0.18
C MET A 127 -21.55 -6.88 0.17
N GLU A 128 -22.74 -6.58 0.71
CA GLU A 128 -23.09 -5.21 1.07
C GLU A 128 -22.31 -4.72 2.30
N THR A 129 -22.14 -5.59 3.31
CA THR A 129 -21.25 -5.29 4.43
C THR A 129 -19.82 -5.09 3.96
N ALA A 130 -19.32 -5.94 3.04
CA ALA A 130 -17.99 -5.82 2.46
C ALA A 130 -17.79 -4.50 1.72
N ARG A 131 -18.82 -4.00 1.01
CA ARG A 131 -18.77 -2.70 0.34
C ARG A 131 -18.65 -1.55 1.35
N ARG A 132 -19.53 -1.53 2.35
CA ARG A 132 -19.58 -0.46 3.37
C ARG A 132 -18.30 -0.37 4.22
N LEU A 133 -17.65 -1.50 4.48
CA LEU A 133 -16.42 -1.52 5.29
C LEU A 133 -15.25 -0.73 4.67
N HIS A 134 -15.26 -0.43 3.36
CA HIS A 134 -14.24 0.42 2.75
C HIS A 134 -14.27 1.86 3.27
N GLU A 135 -15.43 2.41 3.58
CA GLU A 135 -15.53 3.77 4.14
C GLU A 135 -14.84 3.84 5.51
N THR A 136 -15.18 2.92 6.41
CA THR A 136 -14.53 2.83 7.72
C THR A 136 -13.04 2.48 7.60
N ALA A 137 -12.64 1.69 6.62
CA ALA A 137 -11.23 1.39 6.37
C ALA A 137 -10.45 2.65 5.99
N HIS A 138 -11.04 3.48 5.12
CA HIS A 138 -10.46 4.72 4.66
C HIS A 138 -10.27 5.71 5.83
N GLU A 139 -11.28 5.87 6.69
CA GLU A 139 -11.21 6.72 7.89
C GLU A 139 -10.12 6.26 8.89
N ARG A 140 -9.79 4.96 8.90
CA ARG A 140 -8.80 4.37 9.79
C ARG A 140 -7.43 4.16 9.13
N CYS A 141 -7.27 4.55 7.87
CA CYS A 141 -6.03 4.39 7.14
C CYS A 141 -5.01 5.43 7.62
N PHE A 142 -4.00 4.99 8.38
CA PHE A 142 -2.99 5.87 8.96
C PHE A 142 -2.24 6.72 7.92
N ILE A 143 -1.95 6.13 6.76
CA ILE A 143 -1.23 6.83 5.69
C ILE A 143 -2.14 7.87 5.03
N ALA A 144 -3.39 7.51 4.69
CA ALA A 144 -4.33 8.46 4.10
C ALA A 144 -4.64 9.63 5.06
N SER A 145 -4.80 9.36 6.36
CA SER A 145 -5.01 10.40 7.38
C SER A 145 -3.79 11.29 7.63
N SER A 146 -2.61 10.87 7.18
CA SER A 146 -1.36 11.63 7.28
C SER A 146 -1.09 12.49 6.04
N CYS A 147 -1.96 12.44 5.04
CA CYS A 147 -1.80 13.14 3.77
C CYS A 147 -2.78 14.31 3.64
N SER A 148 -2.36 15.38 2.97
CA SER A 148 -3.24 16.49 2.57
C SER A 148 -3.91 16.27 1.22
N VAL A 149 -3.39 15.36 0.38
CA VAL A 149 -3.98 15.02 -0.91
C VAL A 149 -5.30 14.26 -0.70
N PRO A 150 -6.36 14.60 -1.43
CA PRO A 150 -7.58 13.80 -1.45
C PRO A 150 -7.31 12.36 -1.90
N VAL A 151 -7.69 11.39 -1.08
CA VAL A 151 -7.63 9.96 -1.41
C VAL A 151 -9.06 9.43 -1.55
N ARG A 152 -9.45 8.98 -2.74
CA ARG A 152 -10.77 8.39 -3.00
C ARG A 152 -10.70 6.89 -3.10
N VAL A 153 -11.77 6.20 -2.72
CA VAL A 153 -11.87 4.74 -2.78
C VAL A 153 -13.10 4.36 -3.60
N HIS A 154 -12.89 3.60 -4.67
CA HIS A 154 -13.96 3.12 -5.56
C HIS A 154 -13.92 1.59 -5.63
N PRO A 155 -14.50 0.89 -4.64
CA PRO A 155 -14.38 -0.55 -4.56
C PRO A 155 -15.40 -1.28 -5.44
N THR A 156 -14.97 -2.40 -6.00
CA THR A 156 -15.84 -3.39 -6.64
C THR A 156 -15.83 -4.67 -5.81
N ILE A 157 -17.02 -5.12 -5.38
CA ILE A 157 -17.19 -6.37 -4.65
C ILE A 157 -17.74 -7.43 -5.60
N ARG A 158 -17.09 -8.59 -5.64
CA ARG A 158 -17.52 -9.77 -6.41
C ARG A 158 -17.61 -11.00 -5.52
N LEU A 159 -18.40 -11.98 -5.94
CA LEU A 159 -18.37 -13.30 -5.32
C LEU A 159 -17.08 -14.02 -5.72
N GLY A 160 -16.34 -14.54 -4.75
CA GLY A 160 -15.17 -15.38 -4.98
C GLY A 160 -15.56 -16.74 -5.54
N ARG A 161 -14.68 -17.33 -6.34
CA ARG A 161 -14.85 -18.74 -6.75
C ARG A 161 -14.90 -19.59 -5.47
N PRO A 162 -15.83 -20.56 -5.35
CA PRO A 162 -15.83 -21.46 -4.19
C PRO A 162 -14.43 -22.05 -4.03
N ALA A 163 -13.89 -21.95 -2.81
CA ALA A 163 -12.63 -22.60 -2.49
C ALA A 163 -12.78 -24.10 -2.78
N PRO A 164 -11.77 -24.78 -3.35
CA PRO A 164 -11.81 -26.24 -3.41
C PRO A 164 -12.02 -26.76 -2.00
N ALA A 165 -12.88 -27.78 -1.84
CA ALA A 165 -13.12 -28.40 -0.55
C ALA A 165 -11.77 -28.83 0.03
N VAL A 166 -11.38 -28.24 1.16
CA VAL A 166 -10.23 -28.72 1.93
C VAL A 166 -10.68 -30.07 2.47
N PRO A 167 -10.03 -31.20 2.11
CA PRO A 167 -10.37 -32.48 2.71
C PRO A 167 -10.19 -32.32 4.22
N ALA A 168 -11.22 -32.74 4.98
CA ALA A 168 -11.14 -32.78 6.43
C ALA A 168 -9.85 -33.52 6.81
N LEU A 169 -8.97 -32.86 7.55
CA LEU A 169 -7.84 -33.53 8.17
C LEU A 169 -8.44 -34.67 9.00
N ALA A 170 -8.11 -35.90 8.64
CA ALA A 170 -8.53 -37.07 9.38
C ALA A 170 -7.93 -36.94 10.79
N GLU A 171 -8.79 -36.70 11.78
CA GLU A 171 -8.44 -36.98 13.17
C GLU A 171 -8.34 -38.50 13.31
N GLY A 172 -7.10 -38.99 13.31
CA GLY A 172 -6.77 -40.37 13.63
C GLY A 172 -5.25 -40.43 13.79
N GLY A 173 -4.69 -40.90 14.89
CA GLY A 173 -5.25 -41.62 16.02
C GLY A 173 -4.04 -42.28 16.70
N GLU A 174 -4.02 -42.21 18.03
CA GLU A 174 -3.25 -43.04 18.95
C GLU A 174 -1.88 -43.59 18.48
N ALA A 175 -0.80 -42.94 18.92
CA ALA A 175 0.47 -43.62 19.09
C ALA A 175 0.53 -44.19 20.51
N THR A 176 0.66 -45.52 20.66
CA THR A 176 1.39 -46.27 21.72
C THR A 176 1.01 -47.76 21.63
N PRO A 177 1.90 -48.71 22.00
CA PRO A 177 3.27 -48.56 22.51
C PRO A 177 4.38 -48.98 21.55
#